data_AF-A0A969F9J9-F1
#
_entry.id   AF-A0A969F9J9-F1
#
_cell.length_a   1.000
_cell.length_b   1.000
_cell.length_c   1.000
_cell.angle_alpha   90.00
_cell.angle_beta   90.00
_cell.angle_gamma   90.00
#
_symmetry.space_group_name_H-M   'P 1'
#
loop_
_entity.id
_entity.type
_entity.pdbx_description
1 polymer ?
#
loop_
_entity_poly.entity_id
_entity_poly.type
_entity_poly.pdbx_seq_one_letter_code
_entity_poly.pdbx_strand_id
1 'polypeptide(L)'
;MRAVEPTDESERRPSSSNTVTSLLLRLMFLFILDALAAVFIWQALAYGHYLLIAAAAVLTLGVNVAFLKSEFYPIRWMALGLVLMAMFAIYPIIFTIFIAFTNFGDGHLLTEEQAITQIERVRYLPETGVAFTWTAFQTPDGEYALWLIDNQGNSFLAKPGEEVQSVIPGEGGIGELDDKGIPSSIEGYERLNALRAAADANLGDIQFGSPDAPVQIRSPQEAAAFQQKYVYDAEQNVIVDQETGVIYTPINGTFTSPTGEELRPGFRATIGLQNFTDFLKSPALRGPLVLITVWNFVFAFLSVFNDVCAGAVGRPIV
;
A
#
# COMPACT_ATOMS: atom_id res chain seq x y z
N MET A 1 -42.80 -27.09 -82.33
CA MET A 1 -43.74 -26.54 -81.34
C MET A 1 -43.86 -27.51 -80.16
N ARG A 2 -43.16 -27.23 -79.07
CA ARG A 2 -43.55 -27.55 -77.70
C ARG A 2 -42.78 -26.57 -76.82
N ALA A 3 -43.53 -25.79 -76.05
CA ALA A 3 -43.03 -24.68 -75.27
C ALA A 3 -42.03 -25.17 -74.22
N VAL A 4 -40.91 -24.46 -74.10
CA VAL A 4 -40.01 -24.54 -72.94
C VAL A 4 -40.66 -23.68 -71.87
N GLU A 5 -41.16 -24.30 -70.81
CA GLU A 5 -41.52 -23.58 -69.58
C GLU A 5 -40.24 -23.07 -68.92
N PRO A 6 -40.17 -21.78 -68.53
CA PRO A 6 -39.06 -21.31 -67.71
C PRO A 6 -39.23 -21.86 -66.30
N THR A 7 -38.28 -22.68 -65.84
CA THR A 7 -38.13 -23.01 -64.42
C THR A 7 -37.75 -21.73 -63.69
N ASP A 8 -38.69 -21.25 -62.89
CA ASP A 8 -38.55 -20.13 -61.97
C ASP A 8 -37.42 -20.43 -60.97
N GLU A 9 -36.22 -19.91 -61.23
CA GLU A 9 -35.18 -19.72 -60.23
C GLU A 9 -35.69 -18.67 -59.23
N SER A 10 -36.51 -19.13 -58.29
CA SER A 10 -36.87 -18.35 -57.12
C SER A 10 -35.58 -17.88 -56.44
N GLU A 11 -35.30 -16.60 -56.59
CA GLU A 11 -34.26 -15.88 -55.88
C GLU A 11 -34.40 -16.21 -54.39
N ARG A 12 -33.47 -17.00 -53.84
CA ARG A 12 -33.30 -17.13 -52.39
C ARG A 12 -32.80 -15.79 -51.87
N ARG A 13 -33.72 -14.86 -51.62
CA ARG A 13 -33.45 -13.66 -50.84
C ARG A 13 -32.91 -14.11 -49.48
N PRO A 14 -31.76 -13.60 -49.00
CA PRO A 14 -31.30 -13.93 -47.67
C PRO A 14 -32.40 -13.53 -46.67
N SER A 15 -32.86 -14.49 -45.88
CA SER A 15 -33.93 -14.28 -44.91
C SER A 15 -33.52 -13.19 -43.91
N SER A 16 -34.30 -12.11 -43.86
CA SER A 16 -34.09 -10.94 -42.99
C SER A 16 -33.98 -11.30 -41.50
N SER A 17 -34.52 -12.45 -41.09
CA SER A 17 -34.44 -13.01 -39.74
C SER A 17 -32.99 -13.23 -39.26
N ASN A 18 -32.10 -13.72 -40.13
CA ASN A 18 -30.71 -13.98 -39.76
C ASN A 18 -29.92 -12.68 -39.46
N THR A 19 -30.37 -11.56 -40.02
CA THR A 19 -29.74 -10.24 -39.83
C THR A 19 -30.17 -9.60 -38.51
N VAL A 20 -31.45 -9.70 -38.14
CA VAL A 20 -31.97 -9.14 -36.88
C VAL A 20 -31.48 -9.94 -35.68
N THR A 21 -31.49 -11.28 -35.77
CA THR A 21 -30.99 -12.14 -34.69
C THR A 21 -29.50 -11.96 -34.44
N SER A 22 -28.68 -11.87 -35.51
CA SER A 22 -27.23 -11.65 -35.37
C SER A 22 -26.89 -10.26 -34.83
N LEU A 23 -27.69 -9.24 -35.17
CA LEU A 23 -27.58 -7.90 -34.58
C LEU A 23 -27.91 -7.92 -33.08
N LEU A 24 -29.03 -8.54 -32.69
CA LEU A 24 -29.44 -8.67 -31.29
C LEU A 24 -28.41 -9.41 -30.45
N LEU A 25 -27.88 -10.53 -30.95
CA LEU A 25 -26.85 -11.31 -30.25
C LEU A 25 -25.57 -10.49 -30.04
N ARG A 26 -25.18 -9.70 -31.05
CA ARG A 26 -24.01 -8.82 -30.96
C ARG A 26 -24.20 -7.70 -29.94
N LEU A 27 -25.36 -7.04 -29.97
CA LEU A 27 -25.67 -5.98 -29.02
C LEU A 27 -25.78 -6.53 -27.59
N MET A 28 -26.36 -7.72 -27.42
CA MET A 28 -26.40 -8.40 -26.13
C MET A 28 -24.99 -8.72 -25.62
N PHE A 29 -24.11 -9.24 -26.49
CA PHE A 29 -22.71 -9.49 -26.15
C PHE A 29 -21.98 -8.21 -25.72
N LEU A 30 -22.11 -7.13 -26.50
CA LEU A 30 -21.51 -5.84 -26.18
C LEU A 30 -22.06 -5.27 -24.87
N PHE A 31 -23.37 -5.35 -24.65
CA PHE A 31 -23.99 -4.90 -23.41
C PHE A 31 -23.43 -5.61 -22.17
N ILE A 32 -23.29 -6.94 -22.24
CA ILE A 32 -22.70 -7.73 -21.16
C ILE A 32 -21.24 -7.31 -20.93
N LEU A 33 -20.46 -7.18 -22.00
CA LEU A 33 -19.06 -6.78 -21.95
C LEU A 33 -18.89 -5.37 -21.34
N ASP A 34 -19.72 -4.43 -21.75
CA ASP A 34 -19.70 -3.05 -21.27
C ASP A 34 -20.12 -2.97 -19.81
N ALA A 35 -21.10 -3.76 -19.38
CA ALA A 35 -21.49 -3.86 -17.98
C ALA A 35 -20.34 -4.40 -17.12
N LEU A 36 -19.64 -5.45 -17.57
CA LEU A 36 -18.45 -5.99 -16.90
C LEU A 36 -17.33 -4.95 -16.83
N ALA A 37 -17.06 -4.25 -17.93
CA ALA A 37 -16.05 -3.20 -17.97
C ALA A 37 -16.39 -2.02 -17.06
N ALA A 38 -17.66 -1.62 -17.00
CA ALA A 38 -18.12 -0.54 -16.12
C ALA A 38 -17.95 -0.91 -14.64
N VAL A 39 -18.30 -2.14 -14.25
CA VAL A 39 -18.06 -2.65 -12.89
C VAL A 39 -16.56 -2.67 -12.57
N PHE A 40 -15.74 -3.15 -13.50
CA PHE A 40 -14.28 -3.16 -13.33
C PHE A 40 -13.71 -1.75 -13.16
N ILE A 41 -14.11 -0.81 -14.01
CA ILE A 41 -13.68 0.60 -13.96
C ILE A 41 -14.14 1.25 -12.65
N TRP A 42 -15.38 1.00 -12.21
CA TRP A 42 -15.89 1.48 -10.93
C TRP A 42 -15.04 1.00 -9.75
N GLN A 43 -14.71 -0.29 -9.73
CA GLN A 43 -13.86 -0.85 -8.70
C GLN A 43 -12.44 -0.27 -8.75
N ALA A 44 -11.87 -0.10 -9.94
CA ALA A 44 -10.55 0.49 -10.12
C ALA A 44 -10.51 1.98 -9.70
N LEU A 45 -11.62 2.71 -9.87
CA LEU A 45 -11.77 4.09 -9.39
C LEU A 45 -11.76 4.14 -7.86
N ALA A 46 -12.46 3.23 -7.19
CA ALA A 46 -12.47 3.15 -5.73
C ALA A 46 -11.07 2.92 -5.13
N TYR A 47 -10.16 2.28 -5.87
CA TYR A 47 -8.77 2.06 -5.46
C TYR A 47 -7.74 3.03 -6.09
N GLY A 48 -8.18 4.04 -6.84
CA GLY A 48 -7.30 5.04 -7.44
C GLY A 48 -6.37 4.52 -8.56
N HIS A 49 -6.71 3.41 -9.22
CA HIS A 49 -5.88 2.80 -10.25
C HIS A 49 -6.09 3.41 -11.65
N TYR A 50 -5.69 4.67 -11.84
CA TYR A 50 -5.95 5.44 -13.07
C TYR A 50 -5.42 4.81 -14.36
N LEU A 51 -4.25 4.16 -14.33
CA LEU A 51 -3.71 3.51 -15.54
C LEU A 51 -4.55 2.31 -15.98
N LEU A 52 -5.04 1.51 -15.04
CA LEU A 52 -5.94 0.38 -15.32
C LEU A 52 -7.28 0.87 -15.88
N ILE A 53 -7.81 1.96 -15.33
CA ILE A 53 -9.05 2.59 -15.82
C ILE A 53 -8.88 3.04 -17.27
N ALA A 54 -7.79 3.76 -17.57
CA ALA A 54 -7.52 4.25 -18.92
C ALA A 54 -7.38 3.09 -19.91
N ALA A 55 -6.65 2.02 -19.53
CA ALA A 55 -6.49 0.83 -20.36
C ALA A 55 -7.83 0.12 -20.62
N ALA A 56 -8.64 -0.11 -19.59
CA ALA A 56 -9.95 -0.74 -19.72
C ALA A 56 -10.90 0.11 -20.59
N ALA A 57 -10.93 1.43 -20.38
CA ALA A 57 -11.77 2.33 -21.17
C ALA A 57 -11.38 2.34 -22.66
N VAL A 58 -10.08 2.43 -22.98
CA VAL A 58 -9.59 2.36 -24.36
C VAL A 58 -9.92 1.02 -25.01
N LEU A 59 -9.77 -0.08 -24.25
CA LEU A 59 -10.05 -1.42 -24.73
C LEU A 59 -11.55 -1.62 -25.03
N THR A 60 -12.41 -1.24 -24.10
CA THR A 60 -13.87 -1.32 -24.26
C THR A 60 -14.35 -0.45 -25.41
N LEU A 61 -13.82 0.78 -25.53
CA LEU A 61 -14.13 1.65 -26.66
C LEU A 61 -13.68 1.03 -27.99
N GLY A 62 -12.47 0.46 -28.03
CA GLY A 62 -11.93 -0.21 -29.21
C GLY A 62 -12.79 -1.40 -29.65
N VAL A 63 -13.25 -2.23 -28.71
CA VAL A 63 -14.15 -3.34 -29.00
C VAL A 63 -15.51 -2.83 -29.51
N ASN A 64 -16.10 -1.82 -28.87
CA ASN A 64 -17.36 -1.23 -29.32
C ASN A 64 -17.26 -0.71 -30.76
N VAL A 65 -16.20 0.07 -31.05
CA VAL A 65 -15.95 0.60 -32.40
C VAL A 65 -15.79 -0.54 -33.41
N ALA A 66 -15.02 -1.59 -33.07
CA ALA A 66 -14.81 -2.73 -33.95
C ALA A 66 -16.11 -3.48 -34.27
N PHE A 67 -17.00 -3.68 -33.31
CA PHE A 67 -18.23 -4.48 -33.47
C PHE A 67 -19.44 -3.69 -34.00
N LEU A 68 -19.51 -2.38 -33.74
CA LEU A 68 -20.59 -1.51 -34.20
C LEU A 68 -20.38 -1.02 -35.64
N LYS A 69 -19.15 -0.59 -36.00
CA LYS A 69 -18.88 -0.01 -37.32
C LYS A 69 -18.56 -1.09 -38.35
N SER A 70 -19.27 -1.10 -39.49
CA SER A 70 -19.17 -2.13 -40.53
C SER A 70 -17.79 -2.23 -41.18
N GLU A 71 -17.08 -1.11 -41.33
CA GLU A 71 -15.73 -1.03 -41.91
C GLU A 71 -14.68 -1.85 -41.13
N PHE A 72 -14.86 -2.02 -39.82
CA PHE A 72 -13.93 -2.78 -38.97
C PHE A 72 -14.24 -4.28 -38.91
N TYR A 73 -14.99 -4.82 -39.89
CA TYR A 73 -15.28 -6.25 -39.98
C TYR A 73 -14.04 -7.15 -39.83
N PRO A 74 -12.87 -6.87 -40.46
CA PRO A 74 -11.68 -7.69 -40.28
C PRO A 74 -11.17 -7.74 -38.83
N ILE A 75 -11.24 -6.62 -38.11
CA ILE A 75 -10.76 -6.51 -36.72
C ILE A 75 -11.59 -7.41 -35.78
N ARG A 76 -12.88 -7.62 -36.06
CA ARG A 76 -13.76 -8.46 -35.24
C ARG A 76 -13.24 -9.91 -35.13
N TRP A 77 -12.65 -10.43 -36.19
CA TRP A 77 -12.06 -11.78 -36.21
C TRP A 77 -10.81 -11.88 -35.34
N MET A 78 -10.09 -10.78 -35.19
CA MET A 78 -8.89 -10.68 -34.37
C MET A 78 -9.18 -10.15 -32.96
N ALA A 79 -10.42 -9.75 -32.67
CA ALA A 79 -10.74 -8.98 -31.47
C ALA A 79 -10.29 -9.68 -30.19
N LEU A 80 -10.52 -10.99 -30.08
CA LEU A 80 -10.06 -11.77 -28.93
C LEU A 80 -8.53 -11.70 -28.79
N GLY A 81 -7.79 -11.92 -29.88
CA GLY A 81 -6.33 -11.87 -29.88
C GLY A 81 -5.79 -10.48 -29.56
N LEU A 82 -6.39 -9.43 -30.12
CA LEU A 82 -6.01 -8.04 -29.86
C LEU A 82 -6.30 -7.61 -28.42
N VAL A 83 -7.43 -8.07 -27.87
CA VAL A 83 -7.79 -7.83 -26.46
C VAL A 83 -6.79 -8.50 -25.53
N LEU A 84 -6.48 -9.77 -25.77
CA LEU A 84 -5.49 -10.51 -24.98
C LEU A 84 -4.10 -9.89 -25.11
N MET A 85 -3.69 -9.50 -26.32
CA MET A 85 -2.41 -8.82 -26.57
C MET A 85 -2.35 -7.47 -25.84
N ALA A 86 -3.43 -6.69 -25.89
CA ALA A 86 -3.50 -5.41 -25.20
C ALA A 86 -3.36 -5.59 -23.68
N MET A 87 -4.06 -6.57 -23.10
CA MET A 87 -4.12 -6.79 -21.66
C MET A 87 -2.86 -7.46 -21.10
N PHE A 88 -2.27 -8.42 -21.82
CA PHE A 88 -1.17 -9.25 -21.31
C PHE A 88 0.21 -8.90 -21.86
N ALA A 89 0.30 -8.15 -22.97
CA ALA A 89 1.59 -7.72 -23.53
C ALA A 89 1.74 -6.20 -23.48
N ILE A 90 0.81 -5.46 -24.11
CA ILE A 90 0.94 -3.99 -24.23
C ILE A 90 0.80 -3.31 -22.87
N TYR A 91 -0.20 -3.68 -22.07
CA TYR A 91 -0.41 -3.07 -20.75
C TYR A 91 0.80 -3.27 -19.83
N PRO A 92 1.36 -4.48 -19.64
CA PRO A 92 2.59 -4.65 -18.85
C PRO A 92 3.76 -3.84 -19.37
N ILE A 93 3.97 -3.75 -20.69
CA ILE A 93 5.04 -2.92 -21.27
C ILE A 93 4.87 -1.44 -20.90
N ILE A 94 3.67 -0.89 -21.09
CA ILE A 94 3.38 0.52 -20.75
C ILE A 94 3.52 0.73 -19.24
N PHE A 95 3.05 -0.20 -18.41
CA PHE A 95 3.17 -0.13 -16.97
C PHE A 95 4.64 -0.16 -16.53
N THR A 96 5.47 -1.03 -17.09
CA THR A 96 6.92 -1.05 -16.82
C THR A 96 7.59 0.26 -17.22
N ILE A 97 7.23 0.83 -18.38
CA ILE A 97 7.72 2.14 -18.80
C ILE A 97 7.30 3.21 -17.79
N PHE A 98 6.04 3.25 -17.37
CA PHE A 98 5.56 4.19 -16.35
C PHE A 98 6.34 4.06 -15.03
N ILE A 99 6.52 2.84 -14.53
CA ILE A 99 7.28 2.55 -13.32
C ILE A 99 8.75 3.01 -13.44
N ALA A 100 9.35 2.98 -14.63
CA ALA A 100 10.71 3.48 -14.83
C ALA A 100 10.87 4.99 -14.53
N PHE A 101 9.78 5.76 -14.51
CA PHE A 101 9.78 7.19 -14.13
C PHE A 101 9.35 7.45 -12.68
N THR A 102 9.13 6.41 -11.89
CA THR A 102 8.77 6.51 -10.47
C THR A 102 9.87 5.94 -9.59
N ASN A 103 9.80 6.21 -8.29
CA ASN A 103 10.67 5.64 -7.27
C ASN A 103 10.20 4.25 -6.79
N PHE A 104 9.31 3.58 -7.52
CA PHE A 104 8.69 2.34 -7.07
C PHE A 104 9.76 1.25 -6.85
N GLY A 105 9.94 0.85 -5.60
CA GLY A 105 11.00 -0.07 -5.21
C GLY A 105 11.07 -0.24 -3.69
N ASP A 106 12.23 -0.69 -3.20
CA ASP A 106 12.46 -0.92 -1.78
C ASP A 106 12.23 0.37 -0.96
N GLY A 107 11.51 0.25 0.15
CA GLY A 107 11.10 1.38 0.99
C GLY A 107 9.99 2.28 0.42
N HIS A 108 9.55 2.12 -0.83
CA HIS A 108 8.61 3.03 -1.52
C HIS A 108 7.39 2.30 -2.10
N LEU A 109 6.86 1.33 -1.36
CA LEU A 109 5.75 0.49 -1.79
C LEU A 109 4.38 1.05 -1.41
N LEU A 110 4.30 2.03 -0.52
CA LEU A 110 3.05 2.55 0.02
C LEU A 110 2.56 3.78 -0.76
N THR A 111 1.26 4.07 -0.66
CA THR A 111 0.77 5.42 -1.00
C THR A 111 1.24 6.43 0.05
N GLU A 112 1.21 7.72 -0.26
CA GLU A 112 1.59 8.78 0.68
C GLU A 112 0.74 8.71 1.96
N GLU A 113 -0.59 8.57 1.83
CA GLU A 113 -1.51 8.39 2.95
C GLU A 113 -1.17 7.18 3.84
N GLN A 114 -0.81 6.06 3.22
CA GLN A 114 -0.42 4.85 3.94
C GLN A 114 0.93 5.04 4.65
N ALA A 115 1.89 5.72 4.02
CA ALA A 115 3.18 6.01 4.64
C ALA A 115 3.01 6.96 5.83
N ILE A 116 2.24 8.04 5.68
CA ILE A 116 1.90 8.97 6.76
C ILE A 116 1.28 8.21 7.94
N THR A 117 0.26 7.39 7.68
CA THR A 117 -0.40 6.58 8.72
C THR A 117 0.58 5.69 9.48
N GLN A 118 1.60 5.15 8.83
CA GLN A 118 2.62 4.33 9.49
C GLN A 118 3.63 5.16 10.27
N ILE A 119 4.05 6.31 9.74
CA ILE A 119 4.96 7.24 10.41
C ILE A 119 4.30 7.80 11.67
N GLU A 120 3.02 8.15 11.61
CA GLU A 120 2.24 8.67 12.74
C GLU A 120 2.06 7.66 13.88
N ARG A 121 2.30 6.37 13.65
CA ARG A 121 2.28 5.35 14.73
C ARG A 121 3.52 5.40 15.60
N VAL A 122 4.58 6.09 15.19
CA VAL A 122 5.79 6.22 16.00
C VAL A 122 5.49 7.10 17.20
N ARG A 123 5.86 6.60 18.37
CA ARG A 123 5.68 7.29 19.65
C ARG A 123 7.02 7.52 20.31
N TYR A 124 7.06 8.53 21.16
CA TYR A 124 8.21 8.84 22.00
C TYR A 124 7.76 9.17 23.41
N LEU A 125 8.71 9.08 24.34
CA LEU A 125 8.50 9.45 25.72
C LEU A 125 9.03 10.89 25.90
N PRO A 126 8.16 11.89 26.09
CA PRO A 126 8.63 13.28 26.19
C PRO A 126 9.36 13.52 27.50
N GLU A 127 10.47 14.27 27.46
CA GLU A 127 11.19 14.63 28.68
C GLU A 127 10.36 15.51 29.63
N THR A 128 9.44 16.30 29.07
CA THR A 128 8.52 17.22 29.76
C THR A 128 7.07 16.74 29.73
N GLY A 129 6.82 15.46 29.43
CA GLY A 129 5.48 14.89 29.39
C GLY A 129 4.75 15.02 30.74
N VAL A 130 3.47 14.63 30.79
CA VAL A 130 2.76 14.49 32.07
C VAL A 130 3.48 13.40 32.86
N ALA A 131 4.38 13.85 33.72
CA ALA A 131 5.12 13.02 34.64
C ALA A 131 4.17 12.61 35.74
N PHE A 132 4.00 11.30 35.89
CA PHE A 132 3.26 10.71 36.98
C PHE A 132 4.25 10.16 38.00
N THR A 133 4.02 10.45 39.27
CA THR A 133 4.59 9.62 40.33
C THR A 133 3.81 8.32 40.34
N TRP A 134 4.51 7.19 40.28
CA TRP A 134 3.84 5.89 40.20
C TRP A 134 4.06 5.04 41.46
N THR A 135 3.11 4.18 41.75
CA THR A 135 3.26 3.08 42.70
C THR A 135 2.68 1.82 42.07
N ALA A 136 3.49 0.76 42.05
CA ALA A 136 3.06 -0.51 41.50
C ALA A 136 2.26 -1.33 42.52
N PHE A 137 1.23 -1.97 42.00
CA PHE A 137 0.36 -2.91 42.68
C PHE A 137 0.40 -4.22 41.89
N GLN A 138 0.31 -5.35 42.59
CA GLN A 138 0.37 -6.67 41.96
C GLN A 138 -0.73 -7.59 42.50
N THR A 139 -1.37 -8.36 41.62
CA THR A 139 -2.27 -9.44 42.03
C THR A 139 -1.48 -10.68 42.45
N PRO A 140 -2.06 -11.60 43.25
CA PRO A 140 -1.42 -12.88 43.56
C PRO A 140 -1.05 -13.72 42.32
N ASP A 141 -1.75 -13.48 41.20
CA ASP A 141 -1.52 -14.14 39.90
C ASP A 141 -0.40 -13.47 39.08
N GLY A 142 0.16 -12.37 39.56
CA GLY A 142 1.30 -11.69 38.96
C GLY A 142 0.97 -10.53 38.00
N GLU A 143 -0.29 -10.11 37.92
CA GLU A 143 -0.71 -8.97 37.08
C GLU A 143 -0.40 -7.64 37.78
N TYR A 144 0.15 -6.68 37.03
CA TYR A 144 0.53 -5.37 37.56
C TYR A 144 -0.53 -4.31 37.27
N ALA A 145 -0.70 -3.39 38.21
CA ALA A 145 -1.41 -2.12 38.02
C ALA A 145 -0.54 -0.97 38.53
N LEU A 146 -0.65 0.20 37.89
CA LEU A 146 0.01 1.42 38.32
C LEU A 146 -1.00 2.40 38.90
N TRP A 147 -0.74 2.83 40.12
CA TRP A 147 -1.33 4.04 40.68
C TRP A 147 -0.48 5.23 40.25
N LEU A 148 -1.06 6.17 39.52
CA LEU A 148 -0.38 7.33 38.95
C LEU A 148 -0.91 8.60 39.61
N ILE A 149 -0.02 9.48 40.03
CA ILE A 149 -0.36 10.80 40.60
C ILE A 149 0.30 11.86 39.73
N ASP A 150 -0.50 12.80 39.21
CA ASP A 150 0.01 13.92 38.40
C ASP A 150 0.59 15.04 39.28
N ASN A 151 1.23 16.04 38.63
CA ASN A 151 1.78 17.21 39.32
C ASN A 151 0.72 18.12 39.98
N GLN A 152 -0.58 17.91 39.69
CA GLN A 152 -1.70 18.63 40.28
C GLN A 152 -2.32 17.88 41.47
N GLY A 153 -1.85 16.65 41.76
CA GLY A 153 -2.33 15.80 42.84
C GLY A 153 -3.55 14.93 42.46
N ASN A 154 -3.94 14.87 41.18
CA ASN A 154 -4.99 13.98 40.73
C ASN A 154 -4.46 12.55 40.63
N SER A 155 -5.30 11.60 41.02
CA SER A 155 -4.96 10.18 41.04
C SER A 155 -5.62 9.43 39.88
N PHE A 156 -4.85 8.54 39.27
CA PHE A 156 -5.27 7.70 38.16
C PHE A 156 -4.86 6.25 38.40
N LEU A 157 -5.66 5.32 37.89
CA LEU A 157 -5.35 3.90 37.87
C LEU A 157 -5.11 3.46 36.43
N ALA A 158 -3.94 2.92 36.15
CA ALA A 158 -3.57 2.39 34.85
C ALA A 158 -3.31 0.88 34.95
N LYS A 159 -4.09 0.10 34.20
CA LYS A 159 -3.90 -1.34 34.04
C LYS A 159 -3.48 -1.64 32.61
N PRO A 160 -2.75 -2.73 32.35
CA PRO A 160 -2.40 -3.13 30.99
C PRO A 160 -3.66 -3.38 30.15
N GLY A 161 -3.81 -2.65 29.04
CA GLY A 161 -4.91 -2.85 28.09
C GLY A 161 -6.24 -2.20 28.44
N GLU A 162 -6.34 -1.49 29.57
CA GLU A 162 -7.52 -0.69 29.95
C GLU A 162 -7.21 0.81 29.84
N GLU A 163 -8.20 1.65 29.51
CA GLU A 163 -8.01 3.10 29.58
C GLU A 163 -7.61 3.55 31.00
N VAL A 164 -6.75 4.57 31.07
CA VAL A 164 -6.34 5.15 32.36
C VAL A 164 -7.57 5.80 33.01
N GLN A 165 -7.99 5.28 34.15
CA GLN A 165 -9.20 5.75 34.83
C GLN A 165 -8.85 6.81 35.86
N SER A 166 -9.54 7.95 35.81
CA SER A 166 -9.54 8.93 36.91
C SER A 166 -10.25 8.30 38.09
N VAL A 167 -9.58 8.25 39.23
CA VAL A 167 -10.09 7.60 40.43
C VAL A 167 -10.31 8.64 41.51
N ILE A 168 -11.50 8.59 42.10
CA ILE A 168 -11.84 9.39 43.28
C ILE A 168 -11.53 8.53 44.50
N PRO A 169 -10.82 9.06 45.50
CA PRO A 169 -10.54 8.33 46.73
C PRO A 169 -11.82 7.82 47.42
N GLY A 170 -11.90 6.51 47.68
CA GLY A 170 -13.03 5.87 48.38
C GLY A 170 -14.12 5.27 47.47
N GLU A 171 -13.99 5.36 46.14
CA GLU A 171 -14.84 4.66 45.17
C GLU A 171 -14.07 3.56 44.43
N GLY A 172 -14.74 2.49 44.00
CA GLY A 172 -14.14 1.46 43.12
C GLY A 172 -13.15 0.47 43.77
N GLY A 173 -13.32 0.15 45.06
CA GLY A 173 -12.49 -0.87 45.74
C GLY A 173 -11.12 -0.35 46.20
N ILE A 174 -10.95 0.97 46.27
CA ILE A 174 -9.72 1.66 46.68
C ILE A 174 -9.77 1.87 48.20
N GLY A 175 -8.77 1.33 48.92
CA GLY A 175 -8.64 1.45 50.37
C GLY A 175 -8.27 2.86 50.84
N GLU A 176 -8.06 3.02 52.15
CA GLU A 176 -7.64 4.31 52.72
C GLU A 176 -6.33 4.79 52.10
N LEU A 177 -6.28 6.08 51.75
CA LEU A 177 -5.08 6.74 51.24
C LEU A 177 -4.10 7.04 52.38
N ASP A 178 -2.81 6.86 52.11
CA ASP A 178 -1.74 7.31 52.99
C ASP A 178 -1.51 8.83 52.91
N ASP A 179 -0.58 9.35 53.73
CA ASP A 179 -0.19 10.77 53.76
C ASP A 179 0.34 11.31 52.41
N LYS A 180 0.58 10.42 51.42
CA LYS A 180 1.06 10.74 50.08
C LYS A 180 -0.03 10.58 49.01
N GLY A 181 -1.28 10.32 49.41
CA GLY A 181 -2.39 10.14 48.48
C GLY A 181 -2.33 8.81 47.71
N ILE A 182 -1.65 7.80 48.26
CA ILE A 182 -1.53 6.47 47.65
C ILE A 182 -2.39 5.47 48.45
N PRO A 183 -3.23 4.66 47.82
CA PRO A 183 -4.05 3.70 48.53
C PRO A 183 -3.22 2.61 49.20
N SER A 184 -3.63 2.24 50.41
CA SER A 184 -3.05 1.13 51.17
C SER A 184 -3.28 -0.23 50.50
N SER A 185 -4.44 -0.41 49.86
CA SER A 185 -4.80 -1.58 49.06
C SER A 185 -5.78 -1.20 47.96
N ILE A 186 -5.74 -1.92 46.85
CA ILE A 186 -6.76 -1.86 45.78
C ILE A 186 -7.39 -3.25 45.71
N GLU A 187 -8.69 -3.37 45.48
CA GLU A 187 -9.39 -4.66 45.46
C GLU A 187 -8.71 -5.68 44.52
N GLY A 188 -8.21 -6.78 45.09
CA GLY A 188 -7.48 -7.83 44.37
C GLY A 188 -5.98 -7.60 44.17
N TYR A 189 -5.46 -6.45 44.61
CA TYR A 189 -4.08 -6.02 44.39
C TYR A 189 -3.36 -5.67 45.70
N GLU A 190 -2.12 -6.14 45.83
CA GLU A 190 -1.23 -5.78 46.93
C GLU A 190 -0.21 -4.72 46.49
N ARG A 191 0.03 -3.72 47.34
CA ARG A 191 1.01 -2.67 47.06
C ARG A 191 2.43 -3.25 47.10
N LEU A 192 3.18 -3.06 46.02
CA LEU A 192 4.59 -3.44 45.99
C LEU A 192 5.45 -2.42 46.71
N ASN A 193 6.50 -2.92 47.38
CA ASN A 193 7.54 -2.06 47.93
C ASN A 193 8.35 -1.44 46.78
N ALA A 194 8.67 -0.14 46.88
CA ALA A 194 9.46 0.58 45.87
C ALA A 194 10.78 -0.11 45.48
N LEU A 195 11.50 -0.73 46.43
CA LEU A 195 12.73 -1.49 46.15
C LEU A 195 12.45 -2.77 45.36
N ARG A 196 11.32 -3.44 45.60
CA ARG A 196 10.92 -4.64 44.84
C ARG A 196 10.45 -4.27 43.45
N ALA A 197 9.65 -3.20 43.32
CA ALA A 197 9.19 -2.70 42.03
C ALA A 197 10.36 -2.22 41.16
N ALA A 198 11.33 -1.50 41.74
CA ALA A 198 12.53 -1.05 41.01
C ALA A 198 13.52 -2.18 40.68
N ALA A 199 13.50 -3.29 41.42
CA ALA A 199 14.33 -4.46 41.14
C ALA A 199 13.73 -5.40 40.09
N ASP A 200 12.46 -5.21 39.72
CA ASP A 200 11.78 -6.01 38.71
C ASP A 200 12.12 -5.50 37.31
N ALA A 201 12.92 -6.27 36.59
CA ALA A 201 13.35 -5.94 35.23
C ALA A 201 12.19 -5.91 34.23
N ASN A 202 11.09 -6.65 34.47
CA ASN A 202 9.98 -6.71 33.52
C ASN A 202 9.05 -5.50 33.65
N LEU A 203 8.98 -4.89 34.84
CA LEU A 203 8.02 -3.83 35.13
C LEU A 203 8.21 -2.59 34.24
N GLY A 204 9.45 -2.29 33.85
CA GLY A 204 9.78 -1.18 32.96
C GLY A 204 9.30 -1.35 31.51
N ASP A 205 9.16 -2.58 31.03
CA ASP A 205 8.77 -2.88 29.63
C ASP A 205 7.25 -3.00 29.44
N ILE A 206 6.48 -3.04 30.54
CA ILE A 206 5.03 -3.13 30.50
C ILE A 206 4.43 -1.78 30.11
N GLN A 207 3.52 -1.80 29.13
CA GLN A 207 2.69 -0.66 28.75
C GLN A 207 1.38 -0.72 29.54
N PHE A 208 1.13 0.30 30.35
CA PHE A 208 -0.10 0.47 31.13
C PHE A 208 -1.02 1.45 30.41
N GLY A 209 -2.34 1.30 30.49
CA GLY A 209 -3.27 2.16 29.75
C GLY A 209 -3.74 1.54 28.43
N SER A 210 -4.47 2.36 27.66
CA SER A 210 -4.96 1.95 26.34
C SER A 210 -3.79 1.79 25.36
N PRO A 211 -3.89 0.86 24.39
CA PRO A 211 -2.94 0.75 23.29
C PRO A 211 -2.71 2.05 22.51
N ASP A 212 -3.63 3.01 22.57
CA ASP A 212 -3.54 4.29 21.86
C ASP A 212 -2.69 5.34 22.60
N ALA A 213 -2.70 5.31 23.93
CA ALA A 213 -1.98 6.24 24.80
C ALA A 213 -1.36 5.52 26.01
N PRO A 214 -0.37 4.62 25.79
CA PRO A 214 0.23 3.86 26.86
C PRO A 214 1.08 4.76 27.78
N VAL A 215 1.10 4.42 29.05
CA VAL A 215 1.98 4.95 30.09
C VAL A 215 3.07 3.91 30.35
N GLN A 216 4.32 4.35 30.36
CA GLN A 216 5.47 3.50 30.67
C GLN A 216 6.33 4.15 31.76
N ILE A 217 6.99 3.30 32.54
CA ILE A 217 7.88 3.72 33.61
C ILE A 217 9.18 4.26 33.01
N ARG A 218 9.53 5.50 33.35
CA ARG A 218 10.77 6.18 32.93
C ARG A 218 11.89 5.94 33.93
N SER A 219 11.56 6.01 35.22
CA SER A 219 12.49 5.90 36.33
C SER A 219 11.80 5.26 37.54
N PRO A 220 12.54 4.85 38.60
CA PRO A 220 11.95 4.29 39.81
C PRO A 220 10.90 5.17 40.51
N GLN A 221 10.78 6.44 40.13
CA GLN A 221 9.87 7.42 40.75
C GLN A 221 8.92 8.07 39.73
N GLU A 222 9.16 7.90 38.43
CA GLU A 222 8.46 8.63 37.37
C GLU A 222 8.01 7.69 36.26
N ALA A 223 6.76 7.83 35.85
CA ALA A 223 6.17 7.22 34.68
C ALA A 223 5.64 8.33 33.79
N ALA A 224 5.67 8.14 32.48
CA ALA A 224 5.19 9.14 31.54
C ALA A 224 4.32 8.47 30.47
N ALA A 225 3.31 9.23 30.03
CA ALA A 225 2.49 8.84 28.89
C ALA A 225 3.30 9.03 27.60
N PHE A 226 3.23 8.03 26.72
CA PHE A 226 3.73 8.16 25.36
C PHE A 226 2.96 9.24 24.61
N GLN A 227 3.68 10.02 23.81
CA GLN A 227 3.09 10.96 22.87
C GLN A 227 3.43 10.55 21.44
N GLN A 228 2.57 10.94 20.51
CA GLN A 228 2.80 10.76 19.09
C GLN A 228 4.04 11.57 18.69
N LYS A 229 5.04 10.90 18.10
CA LYS A 229 6.31 11.56 17.72
C LYS A 229 6.14 12.40 16.47
N TYR A 230 5.46 11.86 15.47
CA TYR A 230 5.30 12.51 14.18
C TYR A 230 3.84 12.86 13.94
N VAL A 231 3.57 14.11 13.62
CA VAL A 231 2.23 14.63 13.30
C VAL A 231 2.25 15.21 11.90
N TYR A 232 1.32 14.76 11.06
CA TYR A 232 1.17 15.27 9.71
C TYR A 232 0.34 16.56 9.66
N ASP A 233 0.86 17.58 8.98
CA ASP A 233 0.16 18.81 8.66
C ASP A 233 -0.27 18.78 7.17
N ALA A 234 -1.58 18.65 6.96
CA ALA A 234 -2.18 18.56 5.64
C ALA A 234 -2.18 19.89 4.84
N GLU A 235 -2.08 21.05 5.52
CA GLU A 235 -2.07 22.35 4.83
C GLU A 235 -0.72 22.60 4.16
N GLN A 236 0.35 22.19 4.81
CA GLN A 236 1.72 22.38 4.31
C GLN A 236 2.30 21.13 3.64
N ASN A 237 1.61 19.99 3.74
CA ASN A 237 2.10 18.66 3.36
C ASN A 237 3.49 18.36 3.97
N VAL A 238 3.57 18.43 5.30
CA VAL A 238 4.80 18.17 6.06
C VAL A 238 4.53 17.28 7.26
N ILE A 239 5.58 16.61 7.73
CA ILE A 239 5.55 15.88 9.01
C ILE A 239 6.37 16.66 10.02
N VAL A 240 5.78 16.96 11.17
CA VAL A 240 6.45 17.65 12.26
C VAL A 240 6.82 16.63 13.34
N ASP A 241 8.09 16.59 13.70
CA ASP A 241 8.57 15.86 14.87
C ASP A 241 8.26 16.67 16.13
N GLN A 242 7.41 16.12 16.99
CA GLN A 242 7.00 16.72 18.26
C GLN A 242 8.09 16.67 19.33
N GLU A 243 9.09 15.78 19.18
CA GLU A 243 10.22 15.67 20.10
C GLU A 243 11.27 16.76 19.82
N THR A 244 11.61 16.94 18.55
CA THR A 244 12.72 17.82 18.13
C THR A 244 12.27 19.14 17.51
N GLY A 245 11.01 19.24 17.10
CA GLY A 245 10.46 20.37 16.34
C GLY A 245 10.89 20.39 14.87
N VAL A 246 11.59 19.35 14.38
CA VAL A 246 12.06 19.28 13.00
C VAL A 246 10.90 19.04 12.04
N ILE A 247 10.91 19.78 10.92
CA ILE A 247 9.91 19.68 9.87
C ILE A 247 10.48 18.84 8.72
N TYR A 248 9.81 17.75 8.39
CA TYR A 248 10.14 16.87 7.30
C TYR A 248 9.25 17.16 6.09
N THR A 249 9.88 17.39 4.94
CA THR A 249 9.20 17.72 3.68
C THR A 249 9.27 16.55 2.69
N PRO A 250 8.24 16.35 1.85
CA PRO A 250 8.24 15.26 0.88
C PRO A 250 9.22 15.55 -0.26
N ILE A 251 10.28 14.75 -0.37
CA ILE A 251 11.29 14.82 -1.44
C ILE A 251 11.40 13.44 -2.09
N ASN A 252 11.10 13.34 -3.39
CA ASN A 252 11.22 12.09 -4.17
C ASN A 252 10.53 10.87 -3.54
N GLY A 253 9.43 11.09 -2.80
CA GLY A 253 8.68 10.02 -2.13
C GLY A 253 9.17 9.66 -0.73
N THR A 254 9.98 10.50 -0.09
CA THR A 254 10.41 10.31 1.29
C THR A 254 10.28 11.63 2.06
N PHE A 255 9.73 11.59 3.27
CA PHE A 255 9.73 12.75 4.15
C PHE A 255 11.14 12.97 4.69
N THR A 256 11.75 14.09 4.30
CA THR A 256 13.17 14.37 4.50
C THR A 256 13.35 15.68 5.28
N SER A 257 14.21 15.65 6.29
CA SER A 257 14.55 16.82 7.10
C SER A 257 15.45 17.80 6.33
N PRO A 258 15.63 19.04 6.83
CA PRO A 258 16.59 19.99 6.24
C PRO A 258 18.04 19.52 6.29
N THR A 259 18.38 18.58 7.19
CA THR A 259 19.72 17.98 7.31
C THR A 259 19.92 16.76 6.42
N GLY A 260 18.86 16.29 5.74
CA GLY A 260 18.89 15.12 4.85
C GLY A 260 18.54 13.79 5.54
N GLU A 261 17.98 13.82 6.74
CA GLU A 261 17.47 12.62 7.41
C GLU A 261 16.11 12.21 6.83
N GLU A 262 15.97 10.93 6.48
CA GLU A 262 14.78 10.39 5.82
C GLU A 262 13.92 9.57 6.78
N LEU A 263 12.62 9.86 6.82
CA LEU A 263 11.63 9.04 7.53
C LEU A 263 11.23 7.82 6.70
N ARG A 264 11.09 6.68 7.38
CA ARG A 264 10.62 5.43 6.80
C ARG A 264 9.30 5.00 7.44
N PRO A 265 8.37 4.39 6.68
CA PRO A 265 8.48 4.03 5.26
C PRO A 265 8.31 5.23 4.32
N GLY A 266 8.88 5.15 3.12
CA GLY A 266 8.62 6.09 2.03
C GLY A 266 7.35 5.74 1.25
N PHE A 267 7.00 6.58 0.29
CA PHE A 267 5.83 6.48 -0.57
C PHE A 267 6.16 6.59 -2.06
N ARG A 268 5.25 6.09 -2.89
CA ARG A 268 5.37 6.15 -4.36
C ARG A 268 5.25 7.59 -4.85
N ALA A 269 6.27 8.06 -5.55
CA ALA A 269 6.32 9.37 -6.19
C ALA A 269 6.89 9.28 -7.60
N THR A 270 6.53 10.24 -8.45
CA THR A 270 7.11 10.38 -9.79
C THR A 270 8.44 11.14 -9.67
N ILE A 271 9.53 10.55 -10.14
CA ILE A 271 10.88 11.12 -10.07
C ILE A 271 11.45 11.46 -11.47
N GLY A 272 10.65 11.27 -12.52
CA GLY A 272 11.02 11.63 -13.89
C GLY A 272 12.20 10.81 -14.40
N LEU A 273 13.24 11.47 -14.91
CA LEU A 273 14.40 10.82 -15.55
C LEU A 273 15.51 10.41 -14.57
N GLN A 274 15.26 10.48 -13.26
CA GLN A 274 16.27 10.26 -12.23
C GLN A 274 16.87 8.85 -12.33
N ASN A 275 16.04 7.80 -12.41
CA ASN A 275 16.48 6.41 -12.59
C ASN A 275 17.45 6.22 -13.77
N PHE A 276 17.14 6.83 -14.92
CA PHE A 276 17.98 6.76 -16.12
C PHE A 276 19.30 7.51 -15.94
N THR A 277 19.24 8.68 -15.31
CA THR A 277 20.40 9.53 -15.07
C THR A 277 21.37 8.85 -14.10
N ASP A 278 20.86 8.25 -13.03
CA ASP A 278 21.65 7.54 -12.03
C ASP A 278 22.27 6.27 -12.60
N PHE A 279 21.51 5.53 -13.40
CA PHE A 279 22.03 4.37 -14.14
C PHE A 279 23.20 4.74 -15.05
N LEU A 280 23.05 5.79 -15.87
CA LEU A 280 24.08 6.23 -16.83
C LEU A 280 25.32 6.82 -16.14
N LYS A 281 25.13 7.54 -15.02
CA LYS A 281 26.23 8.17 -14.28
C LYS A 281 26.95 7.21 -13.35
N SER A 282 26.36 6.07 -12.98
CA SER A 282 26.96 5.11 -12.04
C SER A 282 28.32 4.59 -12.53
N PRO A 283 29.42 4.84 -11.79
CA PRO A 283 30.74 4.30 -12.13
C PRO A 283 30.80 2.77 -12.05
N ALA A 284 30.00 2.17 -11.15
CA ALA A 284 29.98 0.73 -10.93
C ALA A 284 29.36 -0.04 -12.10
N LEU A 285 28.44 0.58 -12.84
CA LEU A 285 27.68 -0.08 -13.92
C LEU A 285 28.32 0.10 -15.30
N ARG A 286 28.98 1.23 -15.56
CA ARG A 286 29.44 1.59 -16.91
C ARG A 286 30.45 0.61 -17.53
N GLY A 287 31.41 0.11 -16.75
CA GLY A 287 32.44 -0.81 -17.23
C GLY A 287 31.87 -2.18 -17.65
N PRO A 288 31.22 -2.92 -16.74
CA PRO A 288 30.65 -4.23 -17.05
C PRO A 288 29.53 -4.21 -18.09
N LEU A 289 28.73 -3.15 -18.14
CA LEU A 289 27.55 -3.09 -19.00
C LEU A 289 27.91 -3.22 -20.49
N VAL A 290 28.88 -2.46 -20.98
CA VAL A 290 29.26 -2.50 -22.41
C VAL A 290 29.74 -3.90 -22.80
N LEU A 291 30.55 -4.52 -21.95
CA LEU A 291 31.06 -5.88 -22.19
C LEU A 291 29.91 -6.89 -22.27
N ILE A 292 29.01 -6.87 -21.29
CA ILE A 292 27.85 -7.77 -21.24
C ILE A 292 26.93 -7.52 -22.44
N THR A 293 26.66 -6.26 -22.79
CA THR A 293 25.83 -5.91 -23.95
C THR A 293 26.43 -6.43 -25.25
N VAL A 294 27.72 -6.16 -25.50
CA VAL A 294 28.41 -6.65 -26.71
C VAL A 294 28.39 -8.17 -26.75
N TRP A 295 28.70 -8.83 -25.63
CA TRP A 295 28.64 -10.28 -25.55
C TRP A 295 27.25 -10.83 -25.86
N ASN A 296 26.18 -10.23 -25.32
CA ASN A 296 24.81 -10.67 -25.60
C ASN A 296 24.47 -10.57 -27.09
N PHE A 297 24.88 -9.49 -27.76
CA PHE A 297 24.67 -9.35 -29.22
C PHE A 297 25.48 -10.37 -30.01
N VAL A 298 26.76 -10.56 -29.68
CA VAL A 298 27.64 -11.54 -30.34
C VAL A 298 27.09 -12.95 -30.15
N PHE A 299 26.73 -13.32 -28.91
CA PHE A 299 26.15 -14.61 -28.59
C PHE A 299 24.86 -14.86 -29.35
N ALA A 300 23.89 -13.93 -29.29
CA ALA A 300 22.62 -14.07 -30.00
C ALA A 300 22.82 -14.20 -31.53
N PHE A 301 23.71 -13.41 -32.10
CA PHE A 301 24.07 -13.50 -33.52
C PHE A 301 24.67 -14.86 -33.86
N LEU A 302 25.67 -15.31 -33.12
CA LEU A 302 26.34 -16.60 -33.36
C LEU A 302 25.39 -17.78 -33.18
N SER A 303 24.48 -17.74 -32.20
CA SER A 303 23.45 -18.76 -32.01
C SER A 303 22.53 -18.87 -33.23
N VAL A 304 21.92 -17.75 -33.65
CA VAL A 304 21.02 -17.74 -34.81
C VAL A 304 21.76 -18.14 -36.08
N PHE A 305 22.98 -17.63 -36.28
CA PHE A 305 23.81 -17.97 -37.43
C PHE A 305 24.08 -19.47 -37.49
N ASN A 306 24.52 -20.07 -36.38
CA ASN A 306 24.82 -21.49 -36.31
C ASN A 306 23.57 -22.35 -36.54
N ASP A 307 22.44 -21.99 -35.93
CA ASP A 307 21.18 -22.71 -36.08
C ASP A 307 20.66 -22.67 -37.53
N VAL A 308 20.78 -21.52 -38.20
CA VAL A 308 20.43 -21.38 -39.62
C VAL A 308 21.35 -22.22 -40.51
N CYS A 309 22.67 -22.17 -40.28
CA CYS A 309 23.62 -22.98 -41.04
C CYS A 309 23.37 -24.48 -40.85
N ALA A 310 23.19 -24.94 -39.61
CA ALA A 310 22.88 -26.34 -39.32
C ALA A 310 21.54 -26.78 -39.91
N GLY A 311 20.50 -25.94 -39.80
CA GLY A 311 19.18 -26.21 -40.37
C GLY A 311 19.17 -26.23 -41.90
N ALA A 312 19.98 -25.39 -42.55
CA ALA A 312 20.15 -25.38 -44.00
C ALA A 312 20.87 -26.65 -44.50
N VAL A 313 21.85 -27.16 -43.75
CA VAL A 313 22.56 -28.41 -44.07
C VAL A 313 21.70 -29.64 -43.79
N GLY A 314 20.84 -29.59 -42.76
CA GLY A 314 19.98 -30.70 -42.34
C GLY A 314 18.67 -30.86 -43.14
N ARG A 315 18.35 -29.95 -44.07
CA ARG A 315 17.20 -30.09 -44.96
C ARG A 315 17.59 -30.86 -46.23
N PRO A 316 17.19 -32.14 -46.42
CA PRO A 316 17.32 -32.78 -47.71
C PRO A 316 16.46 -32.03 -48.73
N ILE A 317 17.07 -31.70 -49.87
CA ILE A 317 16.37 -31.12 -51.02
C ILE A 317 15.47 -32.23 -51.57
N VAL A 318 14.16 -32.17 -51.28
CA VAL A 318 13.10 -32.96 -51.93
C VAL A 318 12.00 -32.00 -52.34
#